data_AF-A0A2A9NBR1-F1
#
_entry.id   AF-A0A2A9NBR1-F1
#
_cell.length_a   1.000
_cell.length_b   1.000
_cell.length_c   1.000
_cell.angle_alpha   90.00
_cell.angle_beta   90.00
_cell.angle_gamma   90.00
#
_symmetry.space_group_name_H-M   'P 1'
#
loop_
_entity.id
_entity.type
_entity.pdbx_description
1 polymer ?
#
loop_
_entity_poly.entity_id
_entity_poly.type
_entity_poly.pdbx_seq_one_letter_code
_entity_poly.pdbx_strand_id
1 'polypeptide(L)'
;MMDVDKPADDSAPKDCNFCKRKNAIPAGDSRKTCSTCREVRNQYARRRRDEIRAAKLLGIDPSLTSRQQEKVLIGPPRKKTKNRDTRKLGTPESPATPPSDSTSTPTKEKSLSFFRRRVIDSYIYQTAIMLCRALKDFLISSAKKFWGYYTIIAVDDVDHISRLRLVEADLREVTEYPFSSVKLKLQNNNYGVRATYRCECRRSFMSHDALKEAVPQTTDSNVLLNTIRPTLPQEDCNGSIDIVVKGDQSHPLGVLGQIIIVKIAH
;
A
#
# COMPACT_ATOMS: atom_id res chain seq x y z
N MET A 1 -25.92 75.20 4.10
CA MET A 1 -24.81 74.68 3.26
C MET A 1 -24.57 73.26 3.72
N MET A 2 -24.74 72.27 2.85
CA MET A 2 -24.47 70.87 3.19
C MET A 2 -23.01 70.60 2.83
N ASP A 3 -22.22 70.17 3.82
CA ASP A 3 -20.84 69.72 3.61
C ASP A 3 -20.89 68.46 2.74
N VAL A 4 -20.37 68.57 1.51
CA VAL A 4 -20.23 67.46 0.59
C VAL A 4 -19.01 66.66 1.04
N ASP A 5 -19.24 65.54 1.71
CA ASP A 5 -18.19 64.60 2.10
C ASP A 5 -17.35 64.23 0.87
N LYS A 6 -16.09 64.68 0.88
CA LYS A 6 -15.11 64.39 -0.15
C LYS A 6 -14.82 62.87 -0.12
N PRO A 7 -15.05 62.12 -1.21
CA PRO A 7 -14.82 60.68 -1.21
C PRO A 7 -13.34 60.42 -0.89
N ALA A 8 -13.09 59.56 0.10
CA ALA A 8 -11.74 59.13 0.45
C ALA A 8 -11.09 58.53 -0.80
N ASP A 9 -9.94 59.10 -1.19
CA ASP A 9 -9.18 58.69 -2.36
C ASP A 9 -8.67 57.26 -2.15
N ASP A 10 -9.40 56.28 -2.70
CA ASP A 10 -9.15 54.84 -2.58
C ASP A 10 -8.02 54.40 -3.55
N SER A 11 -7.04 55.29 -3.74
CA SER A 11 -6.00 55.25 -4.79
C SER A 11 -4.69 54.61 -4.32
N ALA A 12 -4.60 54.14 -3.07
CA ALA A 12 -3.46 53.37 -2.60
C ALA A 12 -3.62 51.88 -2.92
N PRO A 13 -2.53 51.17 -3.32
CA PRO A 13 -2.54 49.72 -3.43
C PRO A 13 -2.86 49.06 -2.07
N LYS A 14 -3.58 47.93 -2.10
CA LYS A 14 -4.10 47.25 -0.90
C LYS A 14 -3.36 45.93 -0.65
N ASP A 15 -3.35 45.50 0.61
CA ASP A 15 -2.76 44.22 1.02
C ASP A 15 -3.72 43.06 0.76
N CYS A 16 -3.18 41.88 0.41
CA CYS A 16 -4.02 40.71 0.18
C CYS A 16 -4.47 40.07 1.48
N ASN A 17 -5.79 39.93 1.71
CA ASN A 17 -6.30 39.31 2.92
C ASN A 17 -5.94 37.83 3.08
N PHE A 18 -5.66 37.12 1.97
CA PHE A 18 -5.39 35.69 1.97
C PHE A 18 -3.91 35.37 2.18
N CYS A 19 -3.02 35.86 1.29
CA CYS A 19 -1.59 35.58 1.39
C CYS A 19 -0.79 36.62 2.19
N LYS A 20 -1.45 37.68 2.69
CA LYS A 20 -0.85 38.77 3.48
C LYS A 20 0.30 39.51 2.79
N ARG A 21 0.46 39.37 1.48
CA ARG A 21 1.44 40.16 0.71
C ARG A 21 1.01 41.63 0.66
N LYS A 22 1.96 42.51 0.96
CA LYS A 22 1.78 43.96 0.94
C LYS A 22 1.66 44.49 -0.48
N ASN A 23 0.81 45.50 -0.69
CA ASN A 23 0.60 46.17 -1.99
C ASN A 23 0.31 45.19 -3.16
N ALA A 24 -0.27 44.04 -2.86
CA ALA A 24 -0.49 42.97 -3.84
C ALA A 24 -1.77 43.17 -4.68
N ILE A 25 -2.59 44.15 -4.32
CA ILE A 25 -3.83 44.51 -5.00
C ILE A 25 -3.66 45.92 -5.58
N PRO A 26 -3.80 46.10 -6.90
CA PRO A 26 -3.69 47.43 -7.53
C PRO A 26 -4.72 48.42 -6.96
N ALA A 27 -4.36 49.70 -6.96
CA ALA A 27 -5.27 50.79 -6.64
C ALA A 27 -6.53 50.74 -7.54
N GLY A 28 -7.70 50.98 -6.95
CA GLY A 28 -8.99 50.90 -7.66
C GLY A 28 -9.56 49.49 -7.85
N ASP A 29 -8.84 48.40 -7.52
CA ASP A 29 -9.45 47.07 -7.51
C ASP A 29 -10.32 46.90 -6.25
N SER A 30 -11.63 46.66 -6.46
CA SER A 30 -12.61 46.51 -5.38
C SER A 30 -12.49 45.20 -4.61
N ARG A 31 -11.65 44.26 -5.07
CA ARG A 31 -11.54 42.92 -4.47
C ARG A 31 -10.54 42.89 -3.31
N LYS A 32 -10.79 42.00 -2.35
CA LYS A 32 -9.98 41.83 -1.12
C LYS A 32 -8.82 40.82 -1.24
N THR A 33 -8.64 40.21 -2.41
CA THR A 33 -7.61 39.16 -2.64
C THR A 33 -6.77 39.51 -3.86
N CYS A 34 -5.48 39.20 -3.86
CA CYS A 34 -4.62 39.44 -5.03
C CYS A 34 -4.96 38.49 -6.19
N SER A 35 -4.52 38.85 -7.40
CA SER A 35 -4.73 38.07 -8.63
C SER A 35 -4.29 36.61 -8.50
N THR A 36 -3.11 36.36 -7.92
CA THR A 36 -2.57 35.01 -7.73
C THR A 36 -3.48 34.16 -6.83
N CYS A 37 -3.92 34.69 -5.69
CA CYS A 37 -4.81 33.94 -4.80
C CYS A 37 -6.19 33.70 -5.43
N ARG A 38 -6.68 34.65 -6.25
CA ARG A 38 -7.91 34.45 -7.04
C ARG A 38 -7.74 33.31 -8.04
N GLU A 39 -6.60 33.26 -8.73
CA GLU A 39 -6.31 32.23 -9.72
C GLU A 39 -6.23 30.83 -9.09
N VAL A 40 -5.53 30.70 -7.95
CA VAL A 40 -5.49 29.45 -7.19
C VAL A 40 -6.90 29.01 -6.75
N ARG A 41 -7.71 29.94 -6.24
CA ARG A 41 -9.10 29.65 -5.86
C ARG A 41 -9.95 29.24 -7.07
N ASN A 42 -9.75 29.88 -8.22
CA ASN A 42 -10.43 29.52 -9.46
C ASN A 42 -9.99 28.13 -9.96
N GLN A 43 -8.72 27.79 -9.84
CA GLN A 43 -8.19 26.49 -10.21
C GLN A 43 -8.77 25.38 -9.34
N TYR A 44 -8.83 25.60 -8.02
CA TYR A 44 -9.50 24.68 -7.09
C TYR A 44 -10.99 24.52 -7.43
N ALA A 45 -11.70 25.61 -7.72
CA ALA A 45 -13.09 25.57 -8.14
C ALA A 45 -13.31 24.90 -9.51
N ARG A 46 -12.31 24.89 -10.40
CA ARG A 46 -12.36 24.10 -11.65
C ARG A 46 -12.18 22.61 -11.34
N ARG A 47 -11.13 22.23 -10.61
CA ARG A 47 -10.89 20.83 -10.19
C ARG A 47 -12.11 20.22 -9.51
N ARG A 48 -12.69 20.93 -8.54
CA ARG A 48 -13.90 20.47 -7.84
C ARG A 48 -15.10 20.29 -8.77
N ARG A 49 -15.27 21.15 -9.79
CA ARG A 49 -16.33 20.98 -10.80
C ARG A 49 -16.08 19.78 -11.70
N ASP A 50 -14.82 19.53 -12.05
CA ASP A 50 -14.45 18.39 -12.88
C ASP A 50 -14.59 17.06 -12.10
N GLU A 51 -14.23 17.04 -10.81
CA GLU A 51 -14.50 15.92 -9.89
C GLU A 51 -16.00 15.62 -9.77
N ILE A 52 -16.83 16.66 -9.56
CA ILE A 52 -18.29 16.51 -9.52
C ILE A 52 -18.82 15.97 -10.85
N ARG A 53 -18.30 16.45 -11.99
CA ARG A 53 -18.69 15.97 -13.31
C ARG A 53 -18.30 14.50 -13.51
N ALA A 54 -17.09 14.12 -13.10
CA ALA A 54 -16.61 12.74 -13.17
C ALA A 54 -17.44 11.80 -12.28
N ALA A 55 -17.74 12.19 -11.04
CA ALA A 55 -18.61 11.43 -10.15
C ALA A 55 -20.01 11.22 -10.76
N LYS A 56 -20.59 12.26 -11.37
CA LYS A 56 -21.89 12.18 -12.04
C LYS A 56 -21.87 11.21 -13.23
N LEU A 57 -20.78 11.14 -14.00
CA LEU A 57 -20.62 10.17 -15.09
C LEU A 57 -20.54 8.73 -14.58
N LEU A 58 -20.03 8.52 -13.37
CA LEU A 58 -19.97 7.21 -12.71
C LEU A 58 -21.27 6.85 -11.97
N GLY A 59 -22.31 7.69 -12.03
CA GLY A 59 -23.56 7.48 -11.30
C GLY A 59 -23.43 7.63 -9.78
N ILE A 60 -22.33 8.25 -9.30
CA ILE A 60 -22.10 8.51 -7.88
C ILE A 60 -22.73 9.86 -7.54
N ASP A 61 -23.63 9.88 -6.55
CA ASP A 61 -24.25 11.12 -6.08
C ASP A 61 -23.23 11.95 -5.26
N PRO A 62 -22.80 13.13 -5.76
CA PRO A 62 -21.80 13.98 -5.10
C PRO A 62 -22.37 14.71 -3.87
N SER A 63 -23.67 14.63 -3.60
CA SER A 63 -24.32 15.22 -2.42
C SER A 63 -24.17 14.36 -1.15
N LEU A 64 -23.81 13.08 -1.29
CA LEU A 64 -23.53 12.20 -0.17
C LEU A 64 -22.15 12.55 0.41
N THR A 65 -22.14 13.26 1.53
CA THR A 65 -20.93 13.55 2.31
C THR A 65 -20.14 12.26 2.57
N SER A 66 -18.80 12.32 2.66
CA SER A 66 -17.94 11.14 2.89
C SER A 66 -18.38 10.28 4.10
N ARG A 67 -19.02 10.90 5.11
CA ARG A 67 -19.61 10.20 6.28
C ARG A 67 -20.86 9.35 5.97
N GLN A 68 -21.61 9.66 4.91
CA GLN A 68 -22.76 8.89 4.48
C GLN A 68 -22.37 7.77 3.50
N GLN A 69 -21.34 7.99 2.67
CA GLN A 69 -20.83 6.96 1.75
C GLN A 69 -20.21 5.77 2.49
N GLU A 70 -19.55 5.99 3.64
CA GLU A 70 -18.96 4.92 4.45
C GLU A 70 -20.01 3.94 5.02
N LYS A 71 -21.24 4.42 5.30
CA LYS A 71 -22.34 3.58 5.80
C LYS A 71 -23.07 2.77 4.73
N VAL A 72 -22.93 3.13 3.45
CA VAL A 72 -23.58 2.41 2.34
C VAL A 72 -22.72 1.24 1.86
N LEU A 73 -21.40 1.34 1.97
CA LEU A 73 -20.46 0.27 1.62
C LEU A 73 -20.28 -0.76 2.75
N ILE A 74 -20.41 -0.35 4.01
CA ILE A 74 -20.36 -1.25 5.16
C ILE A 74 -21.81 -1.63 5.51
N GLY A 75 -22.27 -2.78 4.99
CA GLY A 75 -23.61 -3.30 5.26
C GLY A 75 -23.97 -3.30 6.76
N PRO A 76 -25.27 -3.31 7.11
CA PRO A 76 -25.73 -3.09 8.47
C PRO A 76 -25.05 -4.06 9.46
N PRO A 77 -24.61 -3.57 10.63
CA PRO A 77 -23.89 -4.39 11.59
C PRO A 77 -24.77 -5.57 12.02
N ARG A 78 -24.28 -6.79 11.78
CA ARG A 78 -24.93 -8.02 12.28
C ARG A 78 -25.09 -7.91 13.78
N LYS A 79 -26.34 -7.81 14.25
CA LYS A 79 -26.70 -7.89 15.67
C LYS A 79 -26.18 -9.22 16.20
N LYS A 80 -25.23 -9.18 17.13
CA LYS A 80 -24.77 -10.36 17.88
C LYS A 80 -25.92 -10.86 18.75
N THR A 81 -26.56 -11.95 18.33
CA THR A 81 -27.55 -12.67 19.12
C THR A 81 -26.85 -13.27 20.34
N LYS A 82 -27.23 -12.81 21.53
CA LYS A 82 -26.73 -13.28 22.81
C LYS A 82 -27.38 -14.64 23.10
N ASN A 83 -26.69 -15.73 22.82
CA ASN A 83 -27.16 -17.07 23.17
C ASN A 83 -26.99 -17.29 24.68
N ARG A 84 -28.11 -17.58 25.34
CA ARG A 84 -28.21 -17.99 26.75
C ARG A 84 -28.46 -19.49 26.76
N ASP A 85 -27.64 -20.20 27.52
CA ASP A 85 -27.70 -21.64 27.74
C ASP A 85 -29.05 -22.11 28.31
N THR A 86 -29.58 -23.19 27.72
CA THR A 86 -30.31 -24.22 28.47
C THR A 86 -30.09 -25.59 27.83
N ARG A 87 -29.61 -26.52 28.67
CA ARG A 87 -29.49 -27.98 28.48
C ARG A 87 -30.78 -28.63 27.97
N LYS A 88 -30.66 -29.72 27.19
CA LYS A 88 -31.19 -31.06 27.55
C LYS A 88 -30.73 -32.18 26.59
N LEU A 89 -30.60 -33.36 27.21
CA LEU A 89 -30.33 -34.71 26.69
C LEU A 89 -31.15 -35.10 25.46
N GLY A 90 -30.55 -35.93 24.59
CA GLY A 90 -31.26 -36.78 23.63
C GLY A 90 -30.40 -37.28 22.46
N THR A 91 -29.79 -38.46 22.60
CA THR A 91 -29.57 -39.43 21.49
C THR A 91 -30.97 -39.90 21.02
N PRO A 92 -31.26 -40.24 19.74
CA PRO A 92 -30.45 -41.15 18.92
C PRO A 92 -30.49 -40.95 17.37
N GLU A 93 -29.83 -41.90 16.70
CA GLU A 93 -30.04 -42.39 15.32
C GLU A 93 -29.37 -41.70 14.10
N SER A 94 -28.55 -42.54 13.44
CA SER A 94 -28.03 -42.47 12.08
C SER A 94 -29.17 -42.53 11.06
N PRO A 95 -29.08 -41.87 9.89
CA PRO A 95 -28.77 -42.64 8.68
C PRO A 95 -28.07 -41.91 7.52
N ALA A 96 -27.48 -42.74 6.67
CA ALA A 96 -27.37 -42.66 5.20
C ALA A 96 -26.41 -41.63 4.56
N THR A 97 -25.30 -42.20 4.10
CA THR A 97 -24.45 -41.80 2.98
C THR A 97 -25.25 -41.46 1.70
N PRO A 98 -24.97 -40.33 1.03
CA PRO A 98 -25.31 -40.15 -0.38
C PRO A 98 -24.11 -40.44 -1.30
N PRO A 99 -24.37 -40.86 -2.55
CA PRO A 99 -23.36 -41.38 -3.47
C PRO A 99 -22.53 -40.29 -4.15
N SER A 100 -21.29 -40.68 -4.42
CA SER A 100 -20.38 -40.17 -5.43
C SER A 100 -21.03 -40.16 -6.82
N ASP A 101 -21.04 -39.01 -7.49
CA ASP A 101 -20.80 -38.88 -8.94
C ASP A 101 -20.86 -37.41 -9.39
N SER A 102 -19.73 -36.86 -9.87
CA SER A 102 -19.72 -35.78 -10.86
C SER A 102 -18.33 -35.64 -11.48
N THR A 103 -18.13 -36.45 -12.51
CA THR A 103 -17.52 -36.13 -13.81
C THR A 103 -16.76 -34.81 -13.91
N SER A 104 -15.44 -34.94 -13.91
CA SER A 104 -14.49 -33.95 -14.40
C SER A 104 -14.68 -33.70 -15.90
N THR A 105 -14.93 -32.44 -16.27
CA THR A 105 -14.77 -31.97 -17.65
C THR A 105 -13.48 -31.14 -17.75
N PRO A 106 -12.54 -31.49 -18.65
CA PRO A 106 -11.33 -30.71 -18.84
C PRO A 106 -11.64 -29.49 -19.72
N THR A 107 -11.92 -28.36 -19.10
CA THR A 107 -12.01 -27.07 -19.80
C THR A 107 -10.61 -26.70 -20.25
N LYS A 108 -10.35 -26.82 -21.56
CA LYS A 108 -9.11 -26.38 -22.21
C LYS A 108 -8.92 -24.87 -21.97
N GLU A 109 -8.17 -24.54 -20.93
CA GLU A 109 -7.61 -23.21 -20.73
C GLU A 109 -6.71 -22.90 -21.92
N LYS A 110 -7.21 -22.01 -22.79
CA LYS A 110 -6.44 -21.45 -23.90
C LYS A 110 -5.28 -20.65 -23.29
N SER A 111 -4.12 -21.29 -23.28
CA SER A 111 -2.82 -20.69 -23.08
C SER A 111 -2.66 -19.47 -24.01
N LEU A 112 -2.92 -18.29 -23.48
CA LEU A 112 -2.56 -17.01 -24.08
C LEU A 112 -1.04 -16.85 -23.96
N SER A 113 -0.31 -17.52 -24.84
CA SER A 113 1.11 -17.27 -25.10
C SER A 113 1.26 -16.00 -25.94
N PHE A 114 0.92 -14.86 -25.35
CA PHE A 114 1.12 -13.54 -25.97
C PHE A 114 2.55 -13.03 -25.69
N PHE A 115 3.35 -12.92 -26.75
CA PHE A 115 4.59 -12.15 -26.91
C PHE A 115 5.61 -12.15 -25.74
N ARG A 116 6.50 -13.16 -25.72
CA ARG A 116 7.77 -13.08 -24.99
C ARG A 116 8.82 -12.28 -25.77
N ARG A 117 8.72 -10.94 -25.71
CA ARG A 117 9.89 -10.08 -25.90
C ARG A 117 10.71 -10.21 -24.62
N ARG A 118 12.01 -10.56 -24.69
CA ARG A 118 12.92 -10.65 -23.53
C ARG A 118 13.13 -9.27 -22.88
N VAL A 119 12.09 -8.81 -22.20
CA VAL A 119 12.10 -7.74 -21.23
C VAL A 119 12.08 -8.48 -19.91
N ILE A 120 13.10 -8.20 -19.08
CA ILE A 120 13.35 -8.78 -17.76
C ILE A 120 12.05 -9.23 -17.09
N ASP A 121 11.93 -10.53 -16.78
CA ASP A 121 10.71 -11.19 -16.30
C ASP A 121 10.18 -10.48 -15.04
N SER A 122 9.38 -9.45 -15.27
CA SER A 122 8.73 -8.65 -14.24
C SER A 122 7.25 -8.97 -14.30
N TYR A 123 6.72 -9.42 -13.18
CA TYR A 123 5.33 -9.84 -13.09
C TYR A 123 4.48 -8.67 -12.56
N ILE A 124 3.37 -8.42 -13.23
CA ILE A 124 2.34 -7.47 -12.80
C ILE A 124 1.37 -8.21 -11.90
N TYR A 125 1.23 -7.74 -10.67
CA TYR A 125 0.26 -8.25 -9.72
C TYR A 125 -0.91 -7.28 -9.62
N GLN A 126 -2.12 -7.82 -9.53
CA GLN A 126 -3.33 -7.01 -9.43
C GLN A 126 -3.45 -6.34 -8.05
N THR A 127 -2.90 -6.95 -7.00
CA THR A 127 -2.98 -6.45 -5.62
C THR A 127 -1.67 -6.66 -4.86
N ALA A 128 -1.47 -5.90 -3.78
CA ALA A 128 -0.34 -6.08 -2.87
C ALA A 128 -0.28 -7.51 -2.30
N ILE A 129 -1.43 -8.08 -1.93
CA ILE A 129 -1.54 -9.43 -1.38
C ILE A 129 -1.02 -10.48 -2.36
N MET A 130 -1.33 -10.34 -3.66
CA MET A 130 -0.83 -11.26 -4.69
C MET A 130 0.69 -11.16 -4.85
N LEU A 131 1.25 -9.95 -4.80
CA LEU A 131 2.70 -9.77 -4.82
C LEU A 131 3.34 -10.42 -3.59
N CYS A 132 2.79 -10.20 -2.40
CA CYS A 132 3.31 -10.79 -1.17
C CYS A 132 3.25 -12.32 -1.17
N ARG A 133 2.19 -12.93 -1.71
CA ARG A 133 2.10 -14.39 -1.88
C ARG A 133 3.15 -14.93 -2.84
N ALA A 134 3.29 -14.31 -4.01
CA ALA A 134 4.31 -14.71 -4.96
C ALA A 134 5.74 -14.54 -4.40
N LEU A 135 5.94 -13.55 -3.53
CA LEU A 135 7.20 -13.38 -2.82
C LEU A 135 7.45 -14.50 -1.79
N LYS A 136 6.42 -14.98 -1.09
CA LYS A 136 6.55 -16.17 -0.22
C LYS A 136 6.90 -17.42 -1.03
N ASP A 137 6.24 -17.63 -2.17
CA ASP A 137 6.55 -18.77 -3.04
C ASP A 137 7.98 -18.67 -3.59
N PHE A 138 8.44 -17.46 -3.90
CA PHE A 138 9.82 -17.18 -4.28
C PHE A 138 10.82 -17.52 -3.17
N LEU A 139 10.50 -17.22 -1.90
CA LEU A 139 11.36 -17.54 -0.75
C LEU A 139 11.56 -19.04 -0.54
N ILE A 140 10.54 -19.83 -0.85
CA ILE A 140 10.59 -21.30 -0.78
C ILE A 140 11.37 -21.87 -1.98
N SER A 141 11.35 -21.13 -3.11
CA SER A 141 12.09 -21.49 -4.31
C SER A 141 13.59 -21.25 -4.15
N SER A 142 14.41 -22.01 -4.88
CA SER A 142 15.86 -21.78 -5.02
C SER A 142 16.19 -20.63 -5.99
N ALA A 143 15.19 -19.84 -6.38
CA ALA A 143 15.34 -18.75 -7.33
C ALA A 143 16.19 -17.62 -6.73
N LYS A 144 17.12 -17.08 -7.53
CA LYS A 144 18.05 -16.03 -7.07
C LYS A 144 17.50 -14.61 -7.23
N LYS A 145 16.48 -14.43 -8.06
CA LYS A 145 15.97 -13.11 -8.45
C LYS A 145 14.46 -13.09 -8.50
N PHE A 146 13.87 -12.06 -7.90
CA PHE A 146 12.47 -11.75 -7.96
C PHE A 146 12.28 -10.33 -8.46
N TRP A 147 11.32 -10.11 -9.36
CA TRP A 147 10.90 -8.78 -9.76
C TRP A 147 9.39 -8.77 -9.95
N GLY A 148 8.70 -8.10 -9.03
CA GLY A 148 7.27 -7.90 -9.05
C GLY A 148 6.90 -6.43 -8.98
N TYR A 149 5.74 -6.08 -9.53
CA TYR A 149 5.14 -4.78 -9.27
C TYR A 149 3.62 -4.83 -9.28
N TYR A 150 2.99 -3.87 -8.61
CA TYR A 150 1.55 -3.63 -8.66
C TYR A 150 1.30 -2.13 -8.66
N THR A 151 0.15 -1.73 -9.20
CA THR A 151 -0.31 -0.34 -9.22
C THR A 151 -1.44 -0.17 -8.23
N ILE A 152 -1.45 0.97 -7.54
CA ILE A 152 -2.56 1.42 -6.70
C ILE A 152 -3.01 2.81 -7.12
N ILE A 153 -4.23 3.16 -6.77
CA ILE A 153 -4.72 4.53 -6.91
C ILE A 153 -3.99 5.41 -5.88
N ALA A 154 -3.50 6.57 -6.32
CA ALA A 154 -2.86 7.53 -5.44
C ALA A 154 -3.90 8.11 -4.48
N VAL A 155 -3.49 8.29 -3.22
CA VAL A 155 -4.28 8.98 -2.19
C VAL A 155 -3.56 10.29 -1.91
N ASP A 156 -4.28 11.41 -1.98
CA ASP A 156 -3.71 12.76 -1.88
C ASP A 156 -2.93 12.99 -0.56
N ASP A 157 -3.36 12.32 0.51
CA ASP A 157 -2.74 12.42 1.84
C ASP A 157 -1.52 11.49 2.03
N VAL A 158 -1.20 10.63 1.05
CA VAL A 158 -0.12 9.64 1.15
C VAL A 158 0.96 9.91 0.11
N ASP A 159 2.01 10.60 0.55
CA ASP A 159 3.20 10.82 -0.26
C ASP A 159 3.96 9.51 -0.57
N HIS A 160 4.90 9.57 -1.51
CA HIS A 160 5.67 8.40 -1.92
C HIS A 160 6.49 7.80 -0.77
N ILE A 161 6.99 8.62 0.16
CA ILE A 161 7.76 8.17 1.31
C ILE A 161 6.87 7.39 2.29
N SER A 162 5.71 7.93 2.64
CA SER A 162 4.75 7.25 3.51
C SER A 162 4.28 5.94 2.89
N ARG A 163 4.01 5.95 1.57
CA ARG A 163 3.67 4.72 0.85
C ARG A 163 4.79 3.69 0.92
N LEU A 164 6.04 4.09 0.69
CA LEU A 164 7.20 3.21 0.82
C LEU A 164 7.27 2.59 2.22
N ARG A 165 7.03 3.37 3.28
CA ARG A 165 7.00 2.86 4.67
C ARG A 165 5.90 1.83 4.90
N LEU A 166 4.71 2.03 4.32
CA LEU A 166 3.63 1.04 4.38
C LEU A 166 4.04 -0.27 3.68
N VAL A 167 4.63 -0.18 2.49
CA VAL A 167 5.12 -1.36 1.76
C VAL A 167 6.26 -2.06 2.53
N GLU A 168 7.15 -1.31 3.17
CA GLU A 168 8.20 -1.87 4.05
C GLU A 168 7.59 -2.69 5.19
N ALA A 169 6.56 -2.16 5.86
CA ALA A 169 5.86 -2.83 6.95
C ALA A 169 5.11 -4.08 6.45
N ASP A 170 4.35 -3.95 5.37
CA ASP A 170 3.58 -5.05 4.77
C ASP A 170 4.51 -6.19 4.33
N LEU A 171 5.66 -5.89 3.72
CA LEU A 171 6.62 -6.93 3.34
C LEU A 171 7.15 -7.68 4.55
N ARG A 172 7.48 -7.00 5.65
CA ARG A 172 7.96 -7.65 6.87
C ARG A 172 6.88 -8.48 7.56
N GLU A 173 5.70 -7.91 7.73
CA GLU A 173 4.61 -8.54 8.46
C GLU A 173 3.96 -9.67 7.66
N VAL A 174 3.65 -9.42 6.37
CA VAL A 174 2.93 -10.39 5.56
C VAL A 174 3.87 -11.47 5.05
N THR A 175 5.07 -11.13 4.56
CA THR A 175 5.96 -12.13 3.93
C THR A 175 6.95 -12.77 4.87
N GLU A 176 7.13 -12.21 6.08
CA GLU A 176 8.15 -12.63 7.04
C GLU A 176 9.57 -12.64 6.44
N TYR A 177 9.76 -11.90 5.33
CA TYR A 177 11.04 -11.87 4.63
C TYR A 177 12.04 -11.11 5.50
N PRO A 178 13.18 -11.72 5.87
CA PRO A 178 14.19 -11.06 6.67
C PRO A 178 15.08 -10.15 5.82
N PHE A 179 14.97 -8.85 6.07
CA PHE A 179 15.85 -7.85 5.49
C PHE A 179 16.10 -6.73 6.48
N SER A 180 17.24 -6.06 6.29
CA SER A 180 17.75 -5.12 7.27
C SER A 180 16.75 -4.00 7.58
N SER A 181 16.68 -3.63 8.85
CA SER A 181 15.94 -2.42 9.27
C SER A 181 16.59 -1.13 8.77
N VAL A 182 17.89 -1.18 8.48
CA VAL A 182 18.67 -0.03 8.03
C VAL A 182 18.66 0.05 6.52
N LYS A 183 18.33 1.24 6.00
CA LYS A 183 18.38 1.54 4.56
C LYS A 183 19.83 1.71 4.13
N LEU A 184 20.26 0.97 3.11
CA LEU A 184 21.57 1.19 2.49
C LEU A 184 21.58 2.46 1.66
N LYS A 185 20.47 2.71 0.96
CA LYS A 185 20.31 3.86 0.08
C LYS A 185 18.86 4.30 0.06
N LEU A 186 18.64 5.60 0.23
CA LEU A 186 17.35 6.25 0.00
C LEU A 186 17.54 7.28 -1.11
N GLN A 187 16.86 7.10 -2.23
CA GLN A 187 16.82 8.07 -3.32
C GLN A 187 15.42 8.65 -3.37
N ASN A 188 15.32 9.98 -3.26
CA ASN A 188 14.06 10.69 -3.39
C ASN A 188 14.17 11.65 -4.58
N ASN A 189 13.22 11.57 -5.51
CA ASN A 189 13.09 12.50 -6.62
C ASN A 189 11.63 12.94 -6.77
N ASN A 190 11.39 13.95 -7.59
CA ASN A 190 10.04 14.50 -7.79
C ASN A 190 9.03 13.49 -8.35
N TYR A 191 9.49 12.34 -8.83
CA TYR A 191 8.66 11.33 -9.50
C TYR A 191 8.52 10.04 -8.68
N GLY A 192 9.18 9.95 -7.51
CA GLY A 192 9.18 8.73 -6.71
C GLY A 192 10.32 8.63 -5.70
N VAL A 193 10.23 7.60 -4.89
CA VAL A 193 11.23 7.22 -3.90
C VAL A 193 11.69 5.78 -4.14
N ARG A 194 12.98 5.53 -3.91
CA ARG A 194 13.58 4.20 -3.90
C ARG A 194 14.33 3.98 -2.61
N ALA A 195 14.09 2.85 -1.96
CA ALA A 195 14.91 2.38 -0.87
C ALA A 195 15.53 1.01 -1.19
N THR A 196 16.80 0.87 -0.85
CA THR A 196 17.57 -0.37 -1.00
C THR A 196 17.95 -0.89 0.39
N TYR A 197 17.74 -2.18 0.62
CA TYR A 197 18.01 -2.88 1.87
C TYR A 197 18.96 -4.05 1.62
N ARG A 198 19.73 -4.43 2.65
CA ARG A 198 20.50 -5.67 2.64
C ARG A 198 19.57 -6.83 2.96
N CYS A 199 19.71 -7.93 2.22
CA CYS A 199 18.99 -9.17 2.49
C CYS A 199 19.61 -9.91 3.68
N GLU A 200 18.76 -10.44 4.57
CA GLU A 200 19.18 -11.17 5.77
C GLU A 200 18.63 -12.62 5.78
N CYS A 201 18.24 -13.17 4.63
CA CYS A 201 17.63 -14.51 4.51
C CYS A 201 18.46 -15.64 5.12
N ARG A 202 19.79 -15.53 5.13
CA ARG A 202 20.66 -16.55 5.74
C ARG A 202 20.86 -16.39 7.25
N ARG A 203 20.51 -15.23 7.83
CA ARG A 203 20.65 -15.02 9.29
C ARG A 203 19.46 -15.56 10.08
N SER A 204 18.25 -15.43 9.55
CA SER A 204 17.03 -15.75 10.30
C SER A 204 16.76 -17.24 10.50
N PHE A 205 17.31 -18.13 9.65
CA PHE A 205 17.17 -19.57 9.88
C PHE A 205 17.90 -20.07 11.13
N MET A 206 18.86 -19.31 11.67
CA MET A 206 19.65 -19.75 12.82
C MET A 206 19.05 -19.36 14.17
N SER A 207 18.13 -18.38 14.23
CA SER A 207 17.72 -17.77 15.51
C SER A 207 16.47 -18.37 16.17
N HIS A 208 15.61 -19.10 15.44
CA HIS A 208 14.36 -19.61 16.02
C HIS A 208 14.42 -21.04 16.55
N ASP A 209 15.20 -21.93 15.95
CA ASP A 209 15.30 -23.32 16.43
C ASP A 209 16.40 -23.51 17.50
N ALA A 210 17.47 -22.72 17.47
CA ALA A 210 18.59 -22.88 18.40
C ALA A 210 18.31 -22.45 19.85
N LEU A 211 17.20 -21.74 20.12
CA LEU A 211 16.87 -21.24 21.46
C LEU A 211 15.72 -22.00 22.15
N LYS A 212 15.08 -22.97 21.48
CA LYS A 212 13.99 -23.76 22.09
C LYS A 212 14.42 -25.11 22.67
N GLU A 213 15.67 -25.53 22.47
CA GLU A 213 16.13 -26.87 22.88
C GLU A 213 17.24 -26.87 23.95
N ALA A 214 17.55 -25.72 24.54
CA ALA A 214 18.49 -25.61 25.67
C ALA A 214 17.75 -25.40 27.01
N VAL A 215 16.78 -26.26 27.32
CA VAL A 215 16.41 -26.53 28.71
C VAL A 215 16.85 -27.96 29.02
N PRO A 216 18.09 -28.15 29.52
CA PRO A 216 18.51 -29.45 30.01
C PRO A 216 17.74 -29.74 31.31
N GLN A 217 16.71 -30.58 31.25
CA GLN A 217 16.29 -31.34 32.42
C GLN A 217 17.31 -32.47 32.62
N THR A 218 18.41 -32.13 33.28
CA THR A 218 19.35 -33.12 33.81
C THR A 218 18.71 -33.89 34.95
N THR A 219 18.52 -35.18 34.74
CA THR A 219 19.02 -36.19 35.66
C THR A 219 19.68 -37.30 34.83
N ASP A 220 20.94 -37.56 35.19
CA ASP A 220 21.77 -38.72 34.87
C ASP A 220 22.59 -38.79 33.57
N SER A 221 23.90 -38.58 33.79
CA SER A 221 25.00 -39.51 33.49
C SER A 221 25.49 -39.67 32.04
N ASN A 222 26.72 -39.16 31.84
CA ASN A 222 27.83 -39.76 31.09
C ASN A 222 27.50 -40.37 29.72
N VAL A 223 27.42 -39.54 28.68
CA VAL A 223 27.66 -39.99 27.31
C VAL A 223 28.56 -39.00 26.56
N LEU A 224 29.83 -39.41 26.46
CA LEU A 224 30.80 -39.21 25.38
C LEU A 224 30.67 -37.96 24.49
N LEU A 225 31.58 -37.03 24.77
CA LEU A 225 32.25 -36.12 23.83
C LEU A 225 32.41 -36.76 22.44
N ASN A 226 31.57 -36.40 21.48
CA ASN A 226 31.85 -36.65 20.07
C ASN A 226 31.42 -35.47 19.19
N THR A 227 32.46 -34.86 18.62
CA THR A 227 32.46 -34.23 17.29
C THR A 227 31.68 -32.93 17.18
N ILE A 228 32.22 -31.87 17.79
CA ILE A 228 32.02 -30.49 17.32
C ILE A 228 32.63 -30.41 15.91
N ARG A 229 31.83 -30.71 14.90
CA ARG A 229 32.19 -30.50 13.50
C ARG A 229 32.25 -28.98 13.31
N PRO A 230 33.41 -28.37 13.00
CA PRO A 230 33.47 -26.94 12.77
C PRO A 230 32.55 -26.63 11.60
N THR A 231 31.44 -25.96 11.90
CA THR A 231 30.51 -25.43 10.91
C THR A 231 31.32 -24.50 10.04
N LEU A 232 31.47 -24.86 8.75
CA LEU A 232 32.11 -24.02 7.75
C LEU A 232 31.57 -22.58 7.89
N PRO A 233 32.42 -21.53 7.81
CA PRO A 233 31.97 -20.16 7.88
C PRO A 233 30.91 -19.94 6.79
N GLN A 234 29.66 -19.81 7.24
CA GLN A 234 28.52 -19.72 6.35
C GLN A 234 28.52 -18.31 5.78
N GLU A 235 28.75 -18.19 4.47
CA GLU A 235 28.82 -16.89 3.82
C GLU A 235 27.49 -16.13 3.97
N ASP A 236 27.60 -14.90 4.50
CA ASP A 236 26.51 -13.94 4.63
C ASP A 236 25.79 -13.77 3.28
N CYS A 237 24.45 -13.67 3.32
CA CYS A 237 23.70 -13.27 2.14
C CYS A 237 24.11 -11.84 1.74
N ASN A 238 24.74 -11.69 0.58
CA ASN A 238 25.07 -10.38 0.01
C ASN A 238 23.96 -9.85 -0.91
N GLY A 239 22.77 -10.43 -0.78
CA GLY A 239 21.60 -10.03 -1.55
C GLY A 239 21.10 -8.63 -1.17
N SER A 240 20.29 -8.07 -2.05
CA SER A 240 19.68 -6.75 -1.91
C SER A 240 18.19 -6.79 -2.23
N ILE A 241 17.44 -5.92 -1.56
CA ILE A 241 16.02 -5.69 -1.81
C ILE A 241 15.83 -4.23 -2.17
N ASP A 242 15.27 -3.98 -3.35
CA ASP A 242 14.89 -2.67 -3.81
C ASP A 242 13.37 -2.52 -3.76
N ILE A 243 12.90 -1.53 -3.02
CA ILE A 243 11.50 -1.10 -3.04
C ILE A 243 11.45 0.27 -3.69
N VAL A 244 10.65 0.40 -4.74
CA VAL A 244 10.52 1.64 -5.51
C VAL A 244 9.05 2.01 -5.60
N VAL A 245 8.73 3.23 -5.20
CA VAL A 245 7.39 3.81 -5.34
C VAL A 245 7.51 5.01 -6.29
N LYS A 246 6.76 5.00 -7.39
CA LYS A 246 6.73 6.12 -8.35
C LYS A 246 5.30 6.54 -8.62
N GLY A 247 5.11 7.77 -9.10
CA GLY A 247 3.84 8.18 -9.69
C GLY A 247 3.52 7.33 -10.93
N ASP A 248 2.24 7.02 -11.11
CA ASP A 248 1.71 6.29 -12.26
C ASP A 248 0.58 7.13 -12.90
N GLN A 249 0.66 7.33 -14.21
CA GLN A 249 -0.36 8.04 -15.01
C GLN A 249 -1.01 7.12 -16.05
N SER A 250 -0.74 5.81 -15.98
CA SER A 250 -1.25 4.84 -16.95
C SER A 250 -2.73 4.47 -16.75
N HIS A 251 -3.37 4.95 -15.68
CA HIS A 251 -4.76 4.63 -15.39
C HIS A 251 -5.68 5.18 -16.50
N PRO A 252 -6.56 4.34 -17.10
CA PRO A 252 -7.36 4.74 -18.28
C PRO A 252 -8.36 5.86 -17.98
N LEU A 253 -8.78 6.02 -16.72
CA LEU A 253 -9.68 7.09 -16.28
C LEU A 253 -8.96 8.42 -15.96
N GLY A 254 -7.65 8.53 -16.21
CA GLY A 254 -6.87 9.74 -15.89
C GLY A 254 -6.67 9.99 -14.39
N VAL A 255 -6.99 8.99 -13.56
CA VAL A 255 -6.75 9.04 -12.11
C VAL A 255 -5.27 8.84 -11.84
N LEU A 256 -4.69 9.65 -10.96
CA LEU A 256 -3.31 9.50 -10.54
C LEU A 256 -3.14 8.20 -9.76
N GLY A 257 -2.14 7.41 -10.12
CA GLY A 257 -1.75 6.18 -9.46
C GLY A 257 -0.38 6.28 -8.82
N GLN A 258 -0.02 5.23 -8.10
CA GLN A 258 1.34 4.93 -7.66
C GLN A 258 1.70 3.52 -8.11
N ILE A 259 2.87 3.34 -8.69
CA ILE A 259 3.44 2.03 -9.02
C ILE A 259 4.43 1.64 -7.94
N ILE A 260 4.24 0.45 -7.36
CA ILE A 260 5.11 -0.14 -6.35
C ILE A 260 5.86 -1.28 -7.02
N ILE A 261 7.20 -1.19 -7.03
CA ILE A 261 8.09 -2.18 -7.62
C ILE A 261 8.94 -2.77 -6.51
N VAL A 262 8.94 -4.09 -6.38
CA VAL A 262 9.77 -4.84 -5.45
C VAL A 262 10.73 -5.71 -6.25
N LYS A 263 12.03 -5.54 -6.02
CA LYS A 263 13.07 -6.37 -6.63
C LYS A 263 13.92 -7.00 -5.54
N ILE A 264 14.22 -8.27 -5.72
CA ILE A 264 15.11 -9.02 -4.83
C ILE A 264 16.15 -9.69 -5.69
N ALA A 265 17.41 -9.55 -5.30
CA ALA A 265 18.53 -10.23 -5.91
C ALA A 265 19.42 -10.80 -4.80
N HIS A 266 19.57 -12.13 -4.77
CA HIS A 266 20.48 -12.85 -3.88
C HIS A 266 21.83 -13.10 -4.54
#